data_AF-A0A091TAJ6-F1
#
_entry.id   AF-A0A091TAJ6-F1
#
_cell.length_a   1.000
_cell.length_b   1.000
_cell.length_c   1.000
_cell.angle_alpha   90.00
_cell.angle_beta   90.00
_cell.angle_gamma   90.00
#
_symmetry.space_group_name_H-M   'P 1'
#
loop_
_entity.id
_entity.type
_entity.pdbx_description
1 polymer ?
#
loop_
_entity_poly.entity_id
_entity_poly.type
_entity_poly.pdbx_seq_one_letter_code
_entity_poly.pdbx_strand_id
1 'polypeptide(L)'
;LSKMGISQQPEDNQQDVPGERHALLEDENKVWHLVRPVDEIDEGKSKRGSVKEKERTKAITEIYLTRLLSVKGTLQQFVDNFFHSVLNSNHVVPPAVKYFFDFLDEQAEKHDIKDEDTIHIWKTNSLPLRFWVNILKNPHFIFDVHVHEVVDASLSVIAQTFMDACTRTEHKLSRDSPSNKLLYAKEISNYKKMVEDYYKGIRQMVPVSDQDMNTHLAEISRAHTDSLNTLVALHQLYQYTNKYYDEV
;
A
#
# COMPACT_ATOMS: atom_id res chain seq x y z
N LEU A 1 35.03 -0.68 -70.40
CA LEU A 1 36.18 0.24 -70.47
C LEU A 1 36.51 0.66 -69.03
N SER A 2 37.27 -0.16 -68.28
CA SER A 2 38.75 -0.12 -68.15
C SER A 2 39.20 1.10 -67.33
N LYS A 3 39.94 1.04 -66.21
CA LYS A 3 40.90 0.10 -65.59
C LYS A 3 40.95 0.41 -64.07
N MET A 4 40.91 -0.58 -63.18
CA MET A 4 42.04 -1.18 -62.44
C MET A 4 42.93 -0.23 -61.61
N GLY A 5 43.07 -0.57 -60.32
CA GLY A 5 44.11 -0.10 -59.39
C GLY A 5 43.95 -0.74 -58.01
N ILE A 6 44.52 -1.94 -57.84
CA ILE A 6 44.52 -2.79 -56.63
C ILE A 6 45.58 -2.31 -55.64
N SER A 7 45.32 -2.40 -54.33
CA SER A 7 46.34 -2.81 -53.35
C SER A 7 45.71 -3.62 -52.22
N GLN A 8 46.40 -4.69 -51.84
CA GLN A 8 45.97 -5.81 -51.00
C GLN A 8 46.19 -5.58 -49.48
N GLN A 9 45.33 -6.29 -48.74
CA GLN A 9 45.21 -6.70 -47.31
C GLN A 9 46.52 -7.02 -46.51
N PRO A 10 46.49 -7.14 -45.16
CA PRO A 10 45.83 -8.26 -44.41
C PRO A 10 44.92 -7.77 -43.26
N GLU A 11 43.67 -8.25 -43.12
CA GLU A 11 43.27 -9.46 -42.36
C GLU A 11 43.98 -9.66 -41.02
N ASP A 12 43.49 -8.96 -40.00
CA ASP A 12 43.49 -9.51 -38.64
C ASP A 12 42.09 -10.05 -38.33
N ASN A 13 42.04 -11.37 -38.31
CA ASN A 13 40.88 -12.19 -38.08
C ASN A 13 40.68 -12.30 -36.55
N GLN A 14 39.90 -11.41 -35.96
CA GLN A 14 39.45 -11.55 -34.58
C GLN A 14 37.93 -11.57 -34.56
N GLN A 15 37.39 -12.77 -34.35
CA GLN A 15 35.98 -13.05 -34.18
C GLN A 15 35.41 -12.16 -33.08
N ASP A 16 34.61 -11.16 -33.47
CA ASP A 16 33.84 -10.32 -32.54
C ASP A 16 32.76 -11.22 -31.90
N VAL A 17 33.05 -11.73 -30.69
CA VAL A 17 32.08 -12.46 -29.86
C VAL A 17 31.13 -11.40 -29.26
N PRO A 18 29.82 -11.40 -29.60
CA PRO A 18 28.90 -10.33 -29.19
C PRO A 18 28.60 -10.26 -27.68
N GLY A 19 29.15 -11.18 -26.88
CA GLY A 19 28.88 -11.32 -25.45
C GLY A 19 29.87 -10.61 -24.52
N GLU A 20 31.10 -10.32 -24.96
CA GLU A 20 32.14 -9.81 -24.05
C GLU A 20 32.08 -8.28 -23.86
N ARG A 21 31.62 -7.52 -24.87
CA ARG A 21 31.43 -6.06 -24.72
C ARG A 21 30.22 -5.69 -23.86
N HIS A 22 29.23 -6.58 -23.74
CA HIS A 22 28.04 -6.30 -22.93
C HIS A 22 28.30 -6.52 -21.43
N ALA A 23 29.21 -7.43 -21.07
CA ALA A 23 29.58 -7.69 -19.68
C ALA A 23 30.52 -6.62 -19.09
N LEU A 24 31.38 -6.01 -19.91
CA LEU A 24 32.32 -4.96 -19.46
C LEU A 24 31.66 -3.59 -19.23
N LEU A 25 30.50 -3.33 -19.84
CA LEU A 25 29.78 -2.05 -19.69
C LEU A 25 28.87 -2.00 -18.44
N GLU A 26 28.51 -3.14 -17.86
CA GLU A 26 27.68 -3.19 -16.65
C GLU A 26 28.47 -2.85 -15.37
N ASP A 27 29.77 -3.16 -15.34
CA ASP A 27 30.60 -2.92 -14.16
C ASP A 27 31.11 -1.47 -14.07
N GLU A 28 31.23 -0.74 -15.20
CA GLU A 28 31.65 0.66 -15.24
C GLU A 28 30.52 1.68 -14.98
N ASN A 29 29.25 1.27 -14.94
CA ASN A 29 28.10 2.19 -14.83
C ASN A 29 27.32 2.10 -13.50
N LYS A 30 28.00 1.81 -12.38
CA LYS A 30 27.42 1.97 -11.04
C LYS A 30 27.26 3.45 -10.70
N VAL A 31 26.14 4.05 -11.13
CA VAL A 31 25.79 5.43 -10.80
C VAL A 31 25.21 5.48 -9.39
N TRP A 32 25.76 6.35 -8.55
CA TRP A 32 25.25 6.64 -7.21
C TRP A 32 25.17 8.15 -7.02
N HIS A 33 24.18 8.61 -6.25
CA HIS A 33 24.01 10.04 -5.97
C HIS A 33 24.56 10.39 -4.57
N LEU A 34 23.91 9.86 -3.51
CA LEU A 34 24.27 10.19 -2.12
C LEU A 34 24.81 9.00 -1.30
N VAL A 35 24.50 7.77 -1.71
CA VAL A 35 24.90 6.55 -0.99
C VAL A 35 25.62 5.63 -1.97
N ARG A 36 26.88 5.30 -1.66
CA ARG A 36 27.65 4.30 -2.41
C ARG A 36 27.28 2.88 -1.93
N PRO A 37 27.12 1.90 -2.85
CA PRO A 37 26.97 0.50 -2.47
C PRO A 37 28.15 0.01 -1.62
N VAL A 38 27.87 -0.86 -0.64
CA VAL A 38 28.85 -1.29 0.38
C VAL A 38 29.91 -2.24 -0.18
N ASP A 39 29.63 -2.86 -1.34
CA ASP A 39 30.45 -3.93 -1.93
C ASP A 39 31.83 -3.49 -2.45
N GLU A 40 32.17 -2.20 -2.38
CA GLU A 40 33.50 -1.67 -2.77
C GLU A 40 34.42 -1.30 -1.59
N ILE A 41 33.99 -1.50 -0.33
CA ILE A 41 34.74 -0.98 0.82
C ILE A 41 35.60 -2.02 1.56
N ASP A 42 35.47 -3.33 1.30
CA ASP A 42 36.11 -4.33 2.17
C ASP A 42 37.04 -5.34 1.49
N GLU A 43 38.12 -4.85 0.88
CA GLU A 43 39.33 -5.66 0.69
C GLU A 43 40.51 -5.21 1.58
N GLY A 44 40.34 -4.36 2.61
CA GLY A 44 41.53 -3.78 3.24
C GLY A 44 41.57 -3.36 4.71
N LYS A 45 40.48 -3.25 5.49
CA LYS A 45 40.61 -2.61 6.83
C LYS A 45 39.87 -3.29 7.98
N SER A 46 40.57 -4.28 8.54
CA SER A 46 40.87 -4.48 9.98
C SER A 46 39.73 -4.49 11.02
N LYS A 47 39.68 -5.62 11.74
CA LYS A 47 38.90 -6.01 12.93
C LYS A 47 38.91 -5.06 14.16
N ARG A 48 39.37 -3.82 14.06
CA ARG A 48 39.42 -2.81 15.15
C ARG A 48 38.35 -1.71 15.05
N GLY A 49 37.61 -1.63 13.94
CA GLY A 49 36.61 -0.57 13.67
C GLY A 49 35.22 -0.80 14.28
N SER A 50 34.88 -2.04 14.66
CA SER A 50 33.49 -2.45 14.92
C SER A 50 32.76 -1.66 16.02
N VAL A 51 33.42 -1.24 17.10
CA VAL A 51 32.76 -0.47 18.18
C VAL A 51 32.49 0.97 17.76
N LYS A 52 33.48 1.64 17.16
CA LYS A 52 33.38 3.04 16.70
C LYS A 52 32.44 3.17 15.50
N GLU A 53 32.40 2.16 14.66
CA GLU A 53 31.45 2.03 13.56
C GLU A 53 30.03 1.78 14.08
N LYS A 54 29.85 0.89 15.07
CA LYS A 54 28.56 0.68 15.74
C LYS A 54 28.05 1.94 16.44
N GLU A 55 28.93 2.73 17.06
CA GLU A 55 28.59 4.04 17.65
C GLU A 55 28.21 5.08 16.59
N ARG A 56 28.94 5.14 15.46
CA ARG A 56 28.61 6.00 14.32
C ARG A 56 27.28 5.62 13.68
N THR A 57 27.02 4.33 13.48
CA THR A 57 25.74 3.81 12.96
C THR A 57 24.61 4.13 13.92
N LYS A 58 24.80 3.96 15.24
CA LYS A 58 23.80 4.38 16.25
C LYS A 58 23.50 5.88 16.20
N ALA A 59 24.53 6.73 16.16
CA ALA A 59 24.34 8.18 16.08
C ALA A 59 23.62 8.60 14.78
N ILE A 60 23.94 7.94 13.67
CA ILE A 60 23.27 8.14 12.38
C ILE A 60 21.79 7.70 12.48
N THR A 61 21.49 6.54 13.06
CA THR A 61 20.12 6.06 13.30
C THR A 61 19.33 6.99 14.23
N GLU A 62 19.96 7.53 15.28
CA GLU A 62 19.32 8.51 16.19
C GLU A 62 19.01 9.84 15.48
N ILE A 63 19.91 10.35 14.65
CA ILE A 63 19.66 11.54 13.81
C ILE A 63 18.49 11.28 12.85
N TYR A 64 18.43 10.11 12.23
CA TYR A 64 17.32 9.74 11.35
C TYR A 64 16.00 9.62 12.10
N LEU A 65 16.02 9.11 13.33
CA LEU A 65 14.80 9.04 14.16
C LEU A 65 14.26 10.43 14.49
N THR A 66 15.11 11.39 14.86
CA THR A 66 14.68 12.78 15.10
C THR A 66 14.09 13.41 13.83
N ARG A 67 14.69 13.15 12.66
CA ARG A 67 14.14 13.61 11.37
C ARG A 67 12.78 12.99 11.05
N LEU A 68 12.62 11.68 11.27
CA LEU A 68 11.33 10.99 11.11
C LEU A 68 10.26 11.60 12.02
N LEU A 69 10.59 11.86 13.29
CA LEU A 69 9.68 12.53 14.22
C LEU A 69 9.31 13.94 13.75
N SER A 70 10.26 14.70 13.21
CA SER A 70 9.98 16.02 12.64
C SER A 70 9.02 15.94 11.46
N VAL A 71 9.27 15.06 10.49
CA VAL A 71 8.39 14.89 9.32
C VAL A 71 7.00 14.41 9.75
N LYS A 72 6.93 13.43 10.65
CA LYS A 72 5.67 12.96 11.24
C LYS A 72 4.92 14.10 11.92
N GLY A 73 5.61 14.92 12.70
CA GLY A 73 5.03 16.10 13.35
C GLY A 73 4.43 17.09 12.36
N THR A 74 5.12 17.36 11.25
CA THR A 74 4.62 18.24 10.17
C THR A 74 3.38 17.65 9.46
N LEU A 75 3.34 16.34 9.27
CA LEU A 75 2.24 15.66 8.57
C LEU A 75 1.05 15.29 9.48
N GLN A 76 1.21 15.42 10.81
CA GLN A 76 0.28 14.92 11.81
C GLN A 76 -1.17 15.38 11.56
N GLN A 77 -1.38 16.69 11.37
CA GLN A 77 -2.73 17.24 11.16
C GLN A 77 -3.40 16.69 9.90
N PHE A 78 -2.63 16.42 8.83
CA PHE A 78 -3.18 15.86 7.60
C PHE A 78 -3.60 14.40 7.78
N VAL A 79 -2.81 13.63 8.53
CA VAL A 79 -3.15 12.25 8.90
C VAL A 79 -4.39 12.21 9.77
N ASP A 80 -4.46 13.07 10.80
CA ASP A 80 -5.63 13.17 11.68
C ASP A 80 -6.89 13.54 10.89
N ASN A 81 -6.79 14.52 9.99
CA ASN A 81 -7.91 14.93 9.14
C ASN A 81 -8.38 13.79 8.23
N PHE A 82 -7.47 13.00 7.66
CA PHE A 82 -7.83 11.83 6.86
C PHE A 82 -8.56 10.78 7.72
N PHE A 83 -8.01 10.42 8.88
CA PHE A 83 -8.59 9.42 9.78
C PHE A 83 -9.97 9.88 10.26
N HIS A 84 -10.12 11.15 10.63
CA HIS A 84 -11.41 11.73 11.01
C HIS A 84 -12.39 11.74 9.84
N SER A 85 -11.97 12.03 8.61
CA SER A 85 -12.86 12.01 7.46
C SER A 85 -13.38 10.60 7.14
N VAL A 86 -12.58 9.57 7.37
CA VAL A 86 -12.93 8.16 7.09
C VAL A 86 -13.74 7.54 8.24
N LEU A 87 -13.38 7.85 9.49
CA LEU A 87 -13.89 7.18 10.70
C LEU A 87 -14.83 8.08 11.52
N ASN A 88 -15.46 9.10 10.93
CA ASN A 88 -16.32 10.00 11.67
C ASN A 88 -17.62 9.31 12.11
N SER A 89 -17.85 9.19 13.42
CA SER A 89 -19.10 8.65 13.98
C SER A 89 -20.26 9.66 13.99
N ASN A 90 -19.99 10.96 13.83
CA ASN A 90 -21.00 12.02 13.88
C ASN A 90 -21.60 12.39 12.51
N HIS A 91 -21.06 11.84 11.42
CA HIS A 91 -21.58 12.07 10.08
C HIS A 91 -22.39 10.86 9.60
N VAL A 92 -23.40 11.15 8.78
CA VAL A 92 -24.14 10.12 8.05
C VAL A 92 -23.17 9.41 7.10
N VAL A 93 -22.97 8.10 7.31
CA VAL A 93 -22.17 7.27 6.41
C VAL A 93 -22.95 6.97 5.12
N PRO A 94 -22.27 6.60 4.01
CA PRO A 94 -22.96 6.18 2.80
C PRO A 94 -23.96 5.03 3.07
N PRO A 95 -25.13 5.01 2.42
CA PRO A 95 -26.14 3.96 2.63
C PRO A 95 -25.57 2.54 2.45
N ALA A 96 -24.66 2.36 1.49
CA ALA A 96 -23.98 1.10 1.26
C ALA A 96 -23.17 0.59 2.47
N VAL A 97 -22.52 1.48 3.23
CA VAL A 97 -21.74 1.09 4.42
C VAL A 97 -22.69 0.62 5.53
N LYS A 98 -23.75 1.39 5.80
CA LYS A 98 -24.76 1.02 6.79
C LYS A 98 -25.43 -0.30 6.43
N TYR A 99 -25.96 -0.40 5.22
CA TYR A 99 -26.64 -1.61 4.72
C TYR A 99 -25.73 -2.85 4.79
N PHE A 100 -24.46 -2.71 4.38
CA PHE A 100 -23.52 -3.82 4.41
C PHE A 100 -23.09 -4.21 5.84
N PHE A 101 -22.93 -3.25 6.76
CA PHE A 101 -22.59 -3.57 8.15
C PHE A 101 -23.77 -4.18 8.91
N ASP A 102 -25.00 -3.74 8.63
CA ASP A 102 -26.21 -4.39 9.17
C ASP A 102 -26.32 -5.82 8.64
N PHE A 103 -26.04 -6.06 7.36
CA PHE A 103 -25.96 -7.42 6.80
C PHE A 103 -24.95 -8.30 7.56
N LEU A 104 -23.76 -7.79 7.90
CA LEU A 104 -22.77 -8.53 8.68
C LEU A 104 -23.26 -8.86 10.10
N ASP A 105 -23.96 -7.91 10.74
CA ASP A 105 -24.55 -8.09 12.06
C ASP A 105 -25.68 -9.15 12.02
N GLU A 106 -26.54 -9.12 10.99
CA GLU A 106 -27.58 -10.12 10.75
C GLU A 106 -26.99 -11.51 10.46
N GLN A 107 -25.89 -11.60 9.69
CA GLN A 107 -25.21 -12.87 9.48
C GLN A 107 -24.63 -13.41 10.79
N ALA A 108 -24.07 -12.55 11.64
CA ALA A 108 -23.57 -12.98 12.94
C ALA A 108 -24.71 -13.51 13.83
N GLU A 109 -25.84 -12.81 13.88
CA GLU A 109 -27.04 -13.24 14.63
C GLU A 109 -27.59 -14.57 14.11
N LYS A 110 -27.75 -14.72 12.78
CA LYS A 110 -28.24 -15.94 12.13
C LYS A 110 -27.39 -17.17 12.47
N HIS A 111 -26.10 -16.97 12.72
CA HIS A 111 -25.16 -18.04 13.06
C HIS A 111 -24.82 -18.13 14.57
N ASP A 112 -25.59 -17.45 15.43
CA ASP A 112 -25.40 -17.37 16.90
C ASP A 112 -23.99 -16.91 17.33
N ILE A 113 -23.36 -16.06 16.52
CA ILE A 113 -22.05 -15.47 16.82
C ILE A 113 -22.26 -14.25 17.71
N LYS A 114 -21.98 -14.43 19.02
CA LYS A 114 -22.10 -13.38 20.05
C LYS A 114 -20.80 -12.65 20.35
N ASP A 115 -19.70 -13.12 19.78
CA ASP A 115 -18.39 -12.52 19.96
C ASP A 115 -18.25 -11.24 19.11
N GLU A 116 -18.24 -10.09 19.79
CA GLU A 116 -18.08 -8.78 19.14
C GLU A 116 -16.71 -8.62 18.46
N ASP A 117 -15.68 -9.38 18.88
CA ASP A 117 -14.38 -9.36 18.21
C ASP A 117 -14.46 -9.96 16.80
N THR A 118 -15.20 -11.06 16.64
CA THR A 118 -15.45 -11.68 15.34
C THR A 118 -16.16 -10.71 14.39
N ILE A 119 -17.21 -10.04 14.85
CA ILE A 119 -17.95 -9.05 14.05
C ILE A 119 -17.06 -7.85 13.68
N HIS A 120 -16.26 -7.37 14.64
CA HIS A 120 -15.27 -6.31 14.41
C HIS A 120 -14.25 -6.69 13.32
N ILE A 121 -13.76 -7.94 13.35
CA ILE A 121 -12.85 -8.48 12.33
C ILE A 121 -13.52 -8.50 10.96
N TRP A 122 -14.79 -8.92 10.86
CA TRP A 122 -15.52 -8.92 9.58
C TRP A 122 -15.66 -7.52 9.00
N LYS A 123 -16.09 -6.54 9.82
CA LYS A 123 -16.22 -5.13 9.40
C LYS A 123 -14.87 -4.56 8.95
N THR A 124 -13.81 -4.85 9.70
CA THR A 124 -12.44 -4.40 9.40
C THR A 124 -11.89 -5.01 8.10
N ASN A 125 -12.04 -6.33 7.93
CA ASN A 125 -11.52 -7.07 6.78
C ASN A 125 -12.31 -6.84 5.49
N SER A 126 -13.50 -6.26 5.58
CA SER A 126 -14.37 -6.02 4.43
C SER A 126 -14.28 -4.59 3.91
N LEU A 127 -14.18 -3.57 4.77
CA LEU A 127 -14.16 -2.17 4.36
C LEU A 127 -12.81 -1.47 4.61
N PRO A 128 -12.36 -1.19 5.86
CA PRO A 128 -11.08 -0.53 6.11
C PRO A 128 -9.88 -1.14 5.38
N LEU A 129 -9.70 -2.46 5.46
CA LEU A 129 -8.51 -3.12 4.91
C LEU A 129 -8.57 -3.35 3.40
N ARG A 130 -9.76 -3.43 2.80
CA ARG A 130 -9.93 -3.71 1.36
C ARG A 130 -10.07 -2.43 0.54
N PHE A 131 -10.81 -1.46 1.07
CA PHE A 131 -11.10 -0.21 0.37
C PHE A 131 -10.17 0.91 0.86
N TRP A 132 -10.25 1.28 2.15
CA TRP A 132 -9.58 2.49 2.63
C TRP A 132 -8.05 2.41 2.62
N VAL A 133 -7.48 1.28 3.04
CA VAL A 133 -6.02 1.04 2.93
C VAL A 133 -5.58 1.10 1.47
N ASN A 134 -6.39 0.55 0.55
CA ASN A 134 -6.06 0.54 -0.88
C ASN A 134 -6.08 1.95 -1.46
N ILE A 135 -7.10 2.76 -1.13
CA ILE A 135 -7.19 4.17 -1.54
C ILE A 135 -6.04 5.00 -0.97
N LEU A 136 -5.72 4.81 0.32
CA LEU A 136 -4.65 5.54 1.00
C LEU A 136 -3.28 5.25 0.38
N LYS A 137 -3.01 3.99 0.02
CA LYS A 137 -1.75 3.59 -0.62
C LYS A 137 -1.67 3.98 -2.09
N ASN A 138 -2.80 4.08 -2.78
CA ASN A 138 -2.86 4.29 -4.23
C ASN A 138 -3.64 5.57 -4.58
N PRO A 139 -3.11 6.77 -4.26
CA PRO A 139 -3.82 8.03 -4.53
C PRO A 139 -4.04 8.27 -6.04
N HIS A 140 -3.23 7.65 -6.90
CA HIS A 140 -3.38 7.70 -8.36
C HIS A 140 -4.65 7.00 -8.88
N PHE A 141 -5.36 6.22 -8.04
CA PHE A 141 -6.69 5.70 -8.37
C PHE A 141 -7.77 6.77 -8.35
N ILE A 142 -7.54 7.88 -7.64
CA ILE A 142 -8.51 8.98 -7.50
C ILE A 142 -8.02 10.23 -8.22
N PHE A 143 -6.72 10.51 -8.18
CA PHE A 143 -6.13 11.73 -8.69
C PHE A 143 -5.16 11.44 -9.84
N ASP A 144 -5.05 12.36 -10.79
CA ASP A 144 -4.03 12.31 -11.83
C ASP A 144 -2.67 12.76 -11.26
N VAL A 145 -1.99 11.86 -10.55
CA VAL A 145 -0.73 12.12 -9.86
C VAL A 145 0.27 10.98 -10.05
N HIS A 146 1.54 11.32 -10.26
CA HIS A 146 2.62 10.36 -10.22
C HIS A 146 3.12 10.16 -8.79
N VAL A 147 3.06 8.93 -8.29
CA VAL A 147 3.50 8.59 -6.92
C VAL A 147 4.96 8.14 -6.97
N HIS A 148 5.86 8.97 -6.45
CA HIS A 148 7.26 8.59 -6.27
C HIS A 148 7.44 7.57 -5.14
N GLU A 149 8.45 6.71 -5.24
CA GLU A 149 8.75 5.63 -4.28
C GLU A 149 8.86 6.13 -2.82
N VAL A 150 9.48 7.29 -2.60
CA VAL A 150 9.60 7.89 -1.25
C VAL A 150 8.25 8.28 -0.66
N VAL A 151 7.31 8.72 -1.51
CA VAL A 151 5.94 9.03 -1.11
C VAL A 151 5.18 7.74 -0.84
N ASP A 152 5.31 6.73 -1.69
CA ASP A 152 4.69 5.41 -1.50
C ASP A 152 5.14 4.75 -0.17
N ALA A 153 6.44 4.81 0.14
CA ALA A 153 6.97 4.34 1.42
C ALA A 153 6.36 5.09 2.62
N SER A 154 6.16 6.41 2.48
CA SER A 154 5.54 7.23 3.53
C SER A 154 4.05 6.92 3.70
N LEU A 155 3.31 6.75 2.59
CA LEU A 155 1.90 6.33 2.60
C LEU A 155 1.75 4.94 3.18
N SER A 156 2.69 4.03 2.93
CA SER A 156 2.70 2.69 3.52
C SER A 156 2.86 2.72 5.05
N VAL A 157 3.63 3.66 5.59
CA VAL A 157 3.72 3.88 7.05
C VAL A 157 2.37 4.34 7.61
N ILE A 158 1.73 5.33 6.99
CA ILE A 158 0.43 5.87 7.42
C ILE A 158 -0.66 4.78 7.30
N ALA A 159 -0.64 4.01 6.21
CA ALA A 159 -1.57 2.90 6.00
C ALA A 159 -1.39 1.82 7.07
N GLN A 160 -0.15 1.50 7.45
CA GLN A 160 0.07 0.56 8.55
C GLN A 160 -0.47 1.10 9.89
N THR A 161 -0.32 2.39 10.17
CA THR A 161 -0.95 3.01 11.34
C THR A 161 -2.47 2.92 11.31
N PHE A 162 -3.09 3.11 10.14
CA PHE A 162 -4.54 2.94 9.96
C PHE A 162 -4.97 1.49 10.21
N MET A 163 -4.22 0.51 9.67
CA MET A 163 -4.44 -0.91 9.92
C MET A 163 -4.33 -1.26 11.41
N ASP A 164 -3.29 -0.76 12.09
CA ASP A 164 -3.07 -0.98 13.51
C ASP A 164 -4.21 -0.38 14.36
N ALA A 165 -4.78 0.76 13.94
CA ALA A 165 -5.93 1.39 14.58
C ALA A 165 -7.20 0.54 14.48
N CYS A 166 -7.35 -0.26 13.43
CA CYS A 166 -8.46 -1.19 13.29
C CYS A 166 -8.29 -2.48 14.12
N THR A 167 -7.16 -2.69 14.80
CA THR A 167 -6.98 -3.88 15.67
C THR A 167 -7.51 -3.62 17.08
N ARG A 168 -8.12 -4.62 17.72
CA ARG A 168 -8.51 -4.53 19.15
C ARG A 168 -7.38 -4.90 20.11
N THR A 169 -6.38 -5.65 19.63
CA THR A 169 -5.23 -6.06 20.46
C THR A 169 -4.33 -4.89 20.80
N GLU A 170 -4.04 -4.67 22.08
CA GLU A 170 -2.98 -3.76 22.50
C GLU A 170 -1.61 -4.37 22.20
N HIS A 171 -0.76 -3.60 21.52
CA HIS A 171 0.63 -3.97 21.29
C HIS A 171 1.52 -3.36 22.38
N LYS A 172 2.21 -4.21 23.13
CA LYS A 172 3.28 -3.76 24.02
C LYS A 172 4.47 -3.32 23.20
N LEU A 173 4.76 -2.03 23.23
CA LEU A 173 5.92 -1.47 22.55
C LEU A 173 7.19 -1.86 23.31
N SER A 174 8.19 -2.28 22.55
CA SER A 174 9.53 -2.62 23.04
C SER A 174 10.57 -1.90 22.20
N ARG A 175 11.83 -1.98 22.62
CA ARG A 175 12.96 -1.44 21.85
C ARG A 175 13.09 -2.07 20.46
N ASP A 176 12.62 -3.30 20.29
CA ASP A 176 12.67 -4.05 19.03
C ASP A 176 11.41 -3.85 18.17
N SER A 177 10.50 -2.98 18.60
CA SER A 177 9.31 -2.65 17.81
C SER A 177 9.70 -1.88 16.54
N PRO A 178 9.06 -2.16 15.39
CA PRO A 178 9.27 -1.43 14.16
C PRO A 178 9.10 0.10 14.33
N SER A 179 9.94 0.89 13.63
CA SER A 179 9.97 2.35 13.80
C SER A 179 8.62 3.01 13.52
N ASN A 180 7.85 2.54 12.54
CA ASN A 180 6.50 3.03 12.24
C ASN A 180 5.52 2.86 13.41
N LYS A 181 5.61 1.76 14.17
CA LYS A 181 4.80 1.55 15.37
C LYS A 181 5.20 2.51 16.49
N LEU A 182 6.50 2.76 16.65
CA LEU A 182 7.01 3.73 17.62
C LEU A 182 6.63 5.17 17.27
N LEU A 183 6.55 5.52 15.97
CA LEU A 183 6.22 6.86 15.50
C LEU A 183 4.80 7.30 15.89
N TYR A 184 3.82 6.39 15.85
CA TYR A 184 2.41 6.67 16.15
C TYR A 184 1.93 6.07 17.48
N ALA A 185 2.86 5.66 18.33
CA ALA A 185 2.60 5.04 19.62
C ALA A 185 1.69 5.87 20.54
N LYS A 186 1.77 7.20 20.46
CA LYS A 186 0.99 8.11 21.31
C LYS A 186 -0.45 8.28 20.82
N GLU A 187 -0.65 8.23 19.50
CA GLU A 187 -1.94 8.51 18.86
C GLU A 187 -2.78 7.25 18.64
N ILE A 188 -2.15 6.07 18.61
CA ILE A 188 -2.81 4.81 18.24
C ILE A 188 -4.03 4.47 19.12
N SER A 189 -3.98 4.77 20.42
CA SER A 189 -5.12 4.54 21.32
C SER A 189 -6.32 5.42 20.98
N ASN A 190 -6.09 6.67 20.57
CA ASN A 190 -7.13 7.57 20.12
C ASN A 190 -7.74 7.08 18.79
N TYR A 191 -6.91 6.64 17.84
CA TYR A 191 -7.42 6.10 16.57
C TYR A 191 -8.22 4.80 16.76
N LYS A 192 -7.78 3.91 17.67
CA LYS A 192 -8.57 2.71 18.03
C LYS A 192 -9.93 3.09 18.58
N LYS A 193 -9.99 4.05 19.49
CA LYS A 193 -11.25 4.59 20.01
C LYS A 193 -12.14 5.16 18.89
N MET A 194 -11.55 5.87 17.92
CA MET A 194 -12.31 6.37 16.77
C MET A 194 -12.95 5.24 15.96
N VAL A 195 -12.24 4.12 15.74
CA VAL A 195 -12.79 2.95 15.03
C VAL A 195 -13.95 2.32 15.83
N GLU A 196 -13.78 2.18 17.15
CA GLU A 196 -14.84 1.65 18.03
C GLU A 196 -16.09 2.54 18.01
N ASP A 197 -15.91 3.86 18.15
CA ASP A 197 -16.99 4.84 18.10
C ASP A 197 -17.67 4.86 16.72
N TYR A 198 -16.90 4.68 15.63
CA TYR A 198 -17.42 4.60 14.26
C TYR A 198 -18.34 3.39 14.07
N TYR A 199 -17.90 2.18 14.43
CA TYR A 199 -18.73 0.98 14.32
C TYR A 199 -19.97 1.03 15.21
N LYS A 200 -19.82 1.55 16.43
CA LYS A 200 -20.94 1.76 17.34
C LYS A 200 -21.95 2.77 16.77
N GLY A 201 -21.45 3.88 16.23
CA GLY A 201 -22.27 4.91 15.59
C GLY A 201 -23.10 4.34 14.44
N ILE A 202 -22.47 3.57 13.53
CA ILE A 202 -23.16 2.93 12.40
C ILE A 202 -24.24 1.96 12.89
N ARG A 203 -23.95 1.13 13.90
CA ARG A 203 -24.92 0.17 14.46
C ARG A 203 -26.16 0.88 15.03
N GLN A 204 -25.99 2.09 15.57
CA GLN A 204 -27.07 2.90 16.13
C GLN A 204 -27.87 3.71 15.09
N MET A 205 -27.38 3.81 13.84
CA MET A 205 -28.12 4.49 12.77
C MET A 205 -29.40 3.72 12.42
N VAL A 206 -30.38 4.47 11.90
CA VAL A 206 -31.60 3.90 11.32
C VAL A 206 -31.21 2.93 10.18
N PRO A 207 -31.74 1.70 10.15
CA PRO A 207 -31.51 0.76 9.04
C PRO A 207 -31.94 1.35 7.70
N VAL A 208 -31.19 1.03 6.65
CA VAL A 208 -31.56 1.39 5.27
C VAL A 208 -32.52 0.31 4.77
N SER A 209 -33.70 0.71 4.28
CA SER A 209 -34.67 -0.24 3.76
C SER A 209 -34.21 -0.83 2.42
N ASP A 210 -34.64 -2.06 2.10
CA ASP A 210 -34.37 -2.67 0.79
C ASP A 210 -34.89 -1.81 -0.37
N GLN A 211 -36.01 -1.12 -0.17
CA GLN A 211 -36.56 -0.22 -1.18
C GLN A 211 -35.63 0.98 -1.43
N ASP A 212 -35.13 1.62 -0.38
CA ASP A 212 -34.21 2.75 -0.49
C ASP A 212 -32.88 2.30 -1.10
N MET A 213 -32.36 1.15 -0.67
CA MET A 213 -31.11 0.61 -1.21
C MET A 213 -31.24 0.24 -2.68
N ASN A 214 -32.33 -0.42 -3.10
CA ASN A 214 -32.58 -0.72 -4.51
C ASN A 214 -32.75 0.54 -5.35
N THR A 215 -33.40 1.58 -4.81
CA THR A 215 -33.53 2.88 -5.48
C THR A 215 -32.15 3.51 -5.70
N HIS A 216 -31.31 3.53 -4.66
CA HIS A 216 -29.94 4.02 -4.73
C HIS A 216 -29.10 3.25 -5.77
N LEU A 217 -29.17 1.92 -5.77
CA LEU A 217 -28.46 1.08 -6.75
C LEU A 217 -28.95 1.31 -8.19
N ALA A 218 -30.24 1.51 -8.40
CA ALA A 218 -30.81 1.80 -9.72
C ALA A 218 -30.41 3.19 -10.24
N GLU A 219 -30.26 4.18 -9.36
CA GLU A 219 -29.72 5.50 -9.71
C GLU A 219 -28.24 5.41 -10.15
N ILE A 220 -27.40 4.74 -9.37
CA ILE A 220 -25.98 4.51 -9.73
C ILE A 220 -25.88 3.75 -11.05
N SER A 221 -26.66 2.67 -11.21
CA SER A 221 -26.64 1.85 -12.44
C SER A 221 -26.97 2.70 -13.67
N ARG A 222 -27.99 3.56 -13.59
CA ARG A 222 -28.36 4.47 -14.68
C ARG A 222 -27.28 5.51 -14.96
N ALA A 223 -26.69 6.10 -13.93
CA ALA A 223 -25.64 7.12 -14.07
C ALA A 223 -24.38 6.58 -14.76
N HIS A 224 -24.11 5.28 -14.63
CA HIS A 224 -22.88 4.65 -15.13
C HIS A 224 -23.10 3.63 -16.26
N THR A 225 -24.33 3.49 -16.79
CA THR A 225 -24.66 2.48 -17.82
C THR A 225 -23.73 2.55 -19.03
N ASP A 226 -23.45 3.76 -19.53
CA ASP A 226 -22.62 3.97 -20.73
C ASP A 226 -21.12 4.14 -20.43
N SER A 227 -20.72 4.03 -19.16
CA SER A 227 -19.33 4.25 -18.74
C SER A 227 -18.43 3.02 -18.94
N LEU A 228 -19.02 1.83 -19.10
CA LEU A 228 -18.30 0.56 -19.17
C LEU A 228 -18.68 -0.22 -20.44
N ASN A 229 -17.69 -0.81 -21.11
CA ASN A 229 -17.92 -1.68 -22.25
C ASN A 229 -18.26 -3.11 -21.79
N THR A 230 -19.55 -3.40 -21.66
CA THR A 230 -20.06 -4.70 -21.21
C THR A 230 -19.72 -5.84 -22.17
N LEU A 231 -19.66 -5.60 -23.48
CA LEU A 231 -19.32 -6.63 -24.45
C LEU A 231 -17.89 -7.14 -24.27
N VAL A 232 -16.94 -6.23 -24.03
CA VAL A 232 -15.54 -6.60 -23.75
C VAL A 232 -15.45 -7.38 -22.44
N ALA A 233 -16.13 -6.93 -21.38
CA ALA A 233 -16.18 -7.67 -20.11
C ALA A 233 -16.75 -9.09 -20.29
N LEU A 234 -17.85 -9.24 -21.04
CA LEU A 234 -18.45 -10.55 -21.33
C LEU A 234 -17.52 -11.45 -22.13
N HIS A 235 -16.80 -10.91 -23.12
CA HIS A 235 -15.82 -11.69 -23.87
C HIS A 235 -14.69 -12.21 -22.98
N GLN A 236 -14.18 -11.38 -22.04
CA GLN A 236 -13.17 -11.81 -21.08
C GLN A 236 -13.73 -12.87 -20.12
N LEU A 237 -14.98 -12.71 -19.65
CA LEU A 237 -15.63 -13.70 -18.78
C LEU A 237 -15.83 -15.05 -19.49
N TYR A 238 -16.23 -15.04 -20.76
CA TYR A 238 -16.43 -16.26 -21.55
C TYR A 238 -15.17 -17.13 -21.63
N GLN A 239 -13.98 -16.53 -21.62
CA GLN A 239 -12.72 -17.28 -21.61
C GLN A 239 -12.62 -18.19 -20.38
N TYR A 240 -13.11 -17.75 -19.22
CA TYR A 240 -13.15 -18.57 -18.01
C TYR A 240 -14.21 -19.66 -18.12
N THR A 241 -15.42 -19.34 -18.60
CA THR A 241 -16.48 -20.34 -18.81
C THR A 241 -16.04 -21.44 -19.75
N ASN A 242 -15.37 -21.10 -20.85
CA ASN A 242 -14.87 -22.10 -21.80
C ASN A 242 -13.71 -22.93 -21.22
N LYS A 243 -12.85 -22.31 -20.40
CA LYS A 243 -11.73 -23.01 -19.76
C LYS A 243 -12.19 -24.03 -18.72
N TYR A 244 -13.26 -23.73 -18.00
CA TYR A 244 -13.83 -24.56 -16.93
C TYR A 244 -15.20 -25.12 -17.31
N TYR A 245 -15.38 -25.41 -18.61
CA TYR A 245 -16.70 -25.77 -19.16
C TYR A 245 -17.27 -27.05 -18.52
N ASP A 246 -16.40 -28.00 -18.16
CA ASP A 246 -16.85 -29.27 -17.59
C ASP A 246 -17.20 -29.16 -16.10
N GLU A 247 -16.70 -28.14 -15.39
CA GLU A 247 -16.96 -27.92 -13.97
C GLU A 247 -18.14 -27.00 -13.66
N VAL A 248 -18.55 -26.15 -14.62
CA VAL A 248 -19.66 -25.17 -14.50
C VAL A 248 -20.98 -25.76 -14.97
#